data_AF-A0AA87QG27-F1
#
_entry.id   AF-A0AA87QG27-F1
#
_cell.length_a   1.000
_cell.length_b   1.000
_cell.length_c   1.000
_cell.angle_alpha   90.00
_cell.angle_beta   90.00
_cell.angle_gamma   90.00
#
_symmetry.space_group_name_H-M   'P 1'
#
loop_
_entity.id
_entity.type
_entity.pdbx_description
1 polymer ?
#
loop_
_entity_poly.entity_id
_entity_poly.type
_entity_poly.pdbx_seq_one_letter_code
_entity_poly.pdbx_strand_id
1 'polypeptide(L)' 'MSELDDLLRQKAELEARIQEVMVGEVDRLKFEFAELAYKLRELGALPSAVIDAFTDKAGTFNTYRTMKVKKA' A
#
# COMPACT_ATOMS: atom_id res chain seq x y z
N MET A 1 -11.80 -9.50 38.02
CA MET A 1 -12.03 -9.37 36.57
C MET A 1 -12.74 -10.63 36.14
N SER A 2 -13.82 -10.53 35.36
CA SER A 2 -14.53 -11.70 34.85
C SER A 2 -13.71 -12.34 33.72
N GLU A 3 -13.78 -13.67 33.56
CA GLU A 3 -13.20 -14.37 32.40
C GLU A 3 -13.68 -13.77 31.06
N LEU A 4 -14.91 -13.25 31.04
CA LEU A 4 -15.46 -12.51 29.91
C LEU A 4 -14.70 -11.19 29.64
N ASP A 5 -14.32 -10.45 30.68
CA ASP A 5 -13.58 -9.19 30.55
C ASP A 5 -12.17 -9.44 30.00
N ASP A 6 -11.51 -10.51 30.47
CA ASP A 6 -10.20 -10.92 29.99
C ASP A 6 -10.24 -11.36 28.52
N LEU A 7 -11.28 -12.11 28.11
CA LEU A 7 -11.47 -12.50 26.71
C LEU A 7 -11.77 -11.30 25.81
N LEU A 8 -12.58 -10.34 26.26
CA LEU A 8 -12.86 -9.11 25.51
C LEU A 8 -11.59 -8.25 25.33
N ARG A 9 -10.74 -8.18 26.36
CA ARG A 9 -9.46 -7.49 26.27
C ARG A 9 -8.51 -8.17 25.27
N GLN A 10 -8.36 -9.49 25.34
CA GLN A 10 -7.52 -10.25 24.41
C GLN A 10 -8.00 -10.11 22.97
N LYS A 11 -9.31 -10.13 22.74
CA LYS A 11 -9.90 -9.91 21.41
C LYS A 11 -9.51 -8.54 20.86
N ALA A 12 -9.66 -7.48 21.64
CA ALA A 12 -9.31 -6.13 21.21
C ALA A 12 -7.81 -6.00 20.87
N GLU A 13 -6.94 -6.64 21.66
CA GLU A 13 -5.50 -6.67 21.40
C GLU A 13 -5.16 -7.41 20.08
N LEU A 14 -5.81 -8.54 19.82
CA LEU A 14 -5.63 -9.28 18.56
C LEU A 14 -6.14 -8.49 17.35
N GLU A 15 -7.30 -7.84 17.46
CA GLU A 15 -7.84 -7.00 16.39
C GLU A 15 -6.90 -5.84 16.05
N ALA A 16 -6.32 -5.19 17.06
CA ALA A 16 -5.32 -4.13 16.85
C ALA A 16 -4.07 -4.65 16.12
N ARG A 17 -3.53 -5.81 16.54
CA ARG A 17 -2.36 -6.43 15.88
C ARG A 17 -2.66 -6.85 14.44
N ILE A 18 -3.86 -7.36 14.16
CA ILE A 18 -4.27 -7.70 12.80
C ILE A 18 -4.29 -6.44 11.93
N GLN A 19 -4.85 -5.33 12.43
CA GLN A 19 -4.86 -4.07 11.69
C GLN A 19 -3.44 -3.56 11.40
N GLU A 20 -2.53 -3.61 12.37
CA GLU A 20 -1.13 -3.22 12.15
C GLU A 20 -0.44 -4.06 11.07
N VAL A 21 -0.59 -5.39 11.13
CA VAL A 21 -0.02 -6.29 10.12
C VAL A 21 -0.62 -6.03 8.74
N MET A 22 -1.93 -5.83 8.65
CA MET A 22 -2.60 -5.51 7.40
C MET A 22 -2.11 -4.19 6.80
N VAL A 23 -1.91 -3.16 7.62
CA VAL A 23 -1.37 -1.87 7.15
C VAL A 23 0.05 -2.05 6.58
N GLY A 24 0.91 -2.79 7.27
CA GLY A 24 2.26 -3.07 6.79
C GLY A 24 2.27 -3.85 5.46
N GLU A 25 1.39 -4.83 5.33
CA GLU A 25 1.25 -5.63 4.11
C GLU A 25 0.71 -4.80 2.94
N VAL A 26 -0.26 -3.91 3.20
CA VAL A 26 -0.74 -2.96 2.18
C VAL A 26 0.39 -2.06 1.70
N ASP A 27 1.22 -1.52 2.59
CA ASP A 27 2.33 -0.65 2.19
C ASP A 27 3.41 -1.41 1.41
N ARG A 28 3.68 -2.68 1.74
CA ARG A 28 4.54 -3.57 0.94
C ARG A 28 4.00 -3.77 -0.47
N LEU A 29 2.73 -4.12 -0.61
CA LEU A 29 2.09 -4.34 -1.92
C LEU A 29 2.06 -3.05 -2.76
N LYS A 30 1.81 -1.90 -2.14
CA LYS A 30 1.89 -0.60 -2.82
C LYS A 30 3.28 -0.32 -3.38
N PHE A 31 4.34 -0.65 -2.62
CA PHE A 31 5.72 -0.52 -3.08
C PHE A 31 6.02 -1.46 -4.25
N GLU A 32 5.67 -2.74 -4.14
CA GLU A 32 5.86 -3.72 -5.22
C GLU A 32 5.13 -3.32 -6.50
N PHE A 33 3.90 -2.81 -6.38
CA PHE A 33 3.15 -2.31 -7.52
C PHE A 33 3.78 -1.06 -8.14
N ALA A 34 4.27 -0.12 -7.33
CA ALA A 34 4.95 1.08 -7.82
C ALA A 34 6.23 0.74 -8.61
N GLU A 35 7.00 -0.23 -8.12
CA GLU A 35 8.19 -0.78 -8.79
C GLU A 35 7.84 -1.45 -10.11
N LEU A 36 6.84 -2.34 -10.12
CA LEU A 36 6.43 -3.05 -11.32
C LEU A 36 5.90 -2.08 -12.38
N ALA A 37 5.06 -1.12 -11.99
CA ALA A 37 4.53 -0.10 -12.90
C ALA A 37 5.66 0.75 -13.50
N TYR A 38 6.66 1.13 -12.69
CA TYR A 38 7.84 1.85 -13.17
C TYR A 38 8.57 1.04 -14.25
N LYS A 39 8.86 -0.24 -13.99
CA LYS A 39 9.53 -1.15 -14.95
C LYS A 39 8.74 -1.34 -16.24
N LEU A 40 7.42 -1.55 -16.14
CA LEU A 40 6.55 -1.69 -17.31
C LEU A 40 6.52 -0.42 -18.16
N ARG A 41 6.60 0.77 -17.53
CA ARG A 41 6.69 2.04 -18.24
C ARG A 41 7.99 2.16 -19.00
N GLU A 42 9.12 1.80 -18.41
CA GLU A 42 10.43 1.82 -19.10
C GLU A 42 10.45 0.87 -20.31
N LEU A 43 9.71 -0.23 -20.25
CA LEU A 43 9.54 -1.17 -21.36
C LEU A 43 8.47 -0.76 -22.38
N GLY A 44 7.79 0.38 -22.19
CA GLY A 44 6.71 0.84 -23.06
C GLY A 44 5.46 -0.05 -23.02
N ALA A 45 5.31 -0.88 -21.99
CA ALA A 45 4.25 -1.88 -21.86
C ALA A 45 3.18 -1.51 -20.81
N LEU A 46 3.33 -0.38 -20.12
CA LEU A 46 2.35 0.08 -19.13
C LEU A 46 1.10 0.64 -19.85
N PRO A 47 -0.12 0.17 -19.55
CA PRO A 47 -1.34 0.71 -20.15
C PRO A 47 -1.50 2.21 -19.91
N SER A 48 -2.00 2.96 -20.90
CA SER A 48 -2.16 4.42 -20.82
C SER A 48 -2.99 4.87 -19.62
N ALA A 49 -4.10 4.18 -19.33
CA ALA A 49 -4.93 4.49 -18.15
C ALA A 49 -4.14 4.41 -16.83
N VAL A 50 -3.16 3.51 -16.75
CA VAL A 50 -2.30 3.38 -15.57
C VAL A 50 -1.23 4.47 -15.55
N ILE A 51 -0.69 4.83 -16.72
CA ILE A 51 0.22 5.98 -16.86
C ILE A 51 -0.46 7.26 -16.37
N ASP A 52 -1.71 7.49 -16.79
CA ASP A 52 -2.49 8.67 -16.41
C ASP A 52 -2.73 8.72 -14.90
N ALA A 53 -3.03 7.57 -14.27
CA ALA A 53 -3.18 7.47 -12.82
C ALA A 53 -1.89 7.81 -12.05
N PHE A 54 -0.72 7.62 -12.66
CA PHE A 54 0.58 7.92 -12.07
C PHE A 54 1.14 9.29 -12.48
N THR A 55 0.45 10.02 -13.35
CA THR A 55 0.91 11.30 -13.88
C THR A 55 0.14 12.43 -13.22
N ASP A 56 0.86 13.38 -12.62
CA ASP A 56 0.21 14.54 -12.02
C ASP A 56 -0.27 15.56 -13.08
N LYS A 57 -1.00 16.60 -12.62
CA LYS A 57 -1.51 17.66 -13.50
C LYS A 57 -0.41 18.44 -14.23
N ALA A 58 0.83 18.37 -13.77
CA ALA A 58 1.99 18.99 -14.42
C ALA A 58 2.67 18.06 -15.44
N GLY A 59 2.13 16.85 -15.66
CA GLY A 59 2.70 15.87 -16.58
C GLY A 59 3.84 15.04 -15.98
N THR A 60 4.06 15.09 -14.67
CA THR A 60 5.12 14.34 -14.02
C THR A 60 4.63 12.95 -13.60
N PHE A 61 5.19 11.92 -14.21
CA PHE A 61 4.94 10.53 -13.83
C PHE A 61 5.72 10.15 -12.57
N ASN A 62 5.04 9.67 -11.52
CA ASN A 62 5.69 9.20 -10.30
C ASN A 62 4.84 8.13 -9.58
N THR A 63 5.24 6.87 -9.72
CA THR A 63 4.52 5.72 -9.12
C THR A 63 4.56 5.76 -7.59
N TYR A 64 5.72 5.99 -7.00
CA TYR A 64 5.89 5.99 -5.54
C TYR A 64 5.08 7.10 -4.85
N ARG A 65 5.05 8.30 -5.45
CA ARG A 65 4.26 9.43 -4.94
C ARG A 65 2.77 9.09 -4.92
N THR A 66 2.23 8.59 -6.02
CA THR A 66 0.82 8.20 -6.11
C THR A 66 0.48 7.10 -5.10
N MET A 67 1.39 6.12 -4.94
CA MET A 67 1.23 5.03 -3.99
C MET A 67 1.52 5.41 -2.53
N LYS A 68 1.99 6.65 -2.27
CA LYS A 68 2.39 7.15 -0.93
C LYS A 68 3.43 6.28 -0.23
N VAL A 69 4.35 5.69 -0.99
CA VAL A 69 5.47 4.89 -0.49
C VAL A 69 6.78 5.60 -0.81
N LYS A 70 7.82 5.32 -0.03
CA LYS A 70 9.16 5.86 -0.30
C LYS A 70 9.90 4.92 -1.24
N LYS A 71 10.63 5.48 -2.19
CA LYS A 71 11.64 4.73 -2.93
C LYS A 71 12.78 4.40 -1.95
N ALA A 72 13.13 3.11 -1.85
CA ALA A 72 14.26 2.65 -1.05
C ALA A 72 15.58 3.14 -1.63
#